data_AF-A0A661Q268-F1
#
_entry.id   AF-A0A661Q268-F1
#
_cell.length_a   1.000
_cell.length_b   1.000
_cell.length_c   1.000
_cell.angle_alpha   90.00
_cell.angle_beta   90.00
_cell.angle_gamma   90.00
#
_symmetry.space_group_name_H-M   'P 1'
#
loop_
_entity.id
_entity.type
_entity.pdbx_description
1 polymer ?
#
loop_
_entity_poly.entity_id
_entity_poly.type
_entity_poly.pdbx_seq_one_letter_code
_entity_poly.pdbx_strand_id
1 'polypeptide(L)'
;MNIPASFLIVSNSPLLSLLLWFVLISALFYMARKPAHDAIISASRILFHAFRLGGASLVLAAKRLKVRNKEVLLAEGKVASERIIEREFERVNAAVTKDLSTFPALQRSISETVTEIDEDYHKSAEVPPVPPGWAKALEPIATISTADNSMVAEVLKSIKVALDKGQEKSLAEYRTSSKERHGWLKKMVPNLRQIEKGLSEANLCIKNLLERSSTIDRHMDEFEQINKGSNMVEQKLSSSSLTQFFISGFVLAIAIGGAIINFNLIARPMQEMVGGSVHMLGFRVADIAALVIILVEVSMGLFLMESLRITRLFPVIGALEDKVRFRMVIVSFVFLFLLASIESGLAYMRELLSQDDAALVAGLLGDVANNPVEMSGRWITMAAQMGMGFVLPFALTFVAIPLESFIHSLRTVLGIVFVGFLYLSAGLLRFLGNISRYSGKSLVNIYDLVIFLPLWVERTIVARNSIGVETGVAAENMTAFDSNSSKEQNDSKASTKKRMSRKVVTKKTVKKGDDSSLTQTQEVLS
;
A
#
# COMPACT_ATOMS: atom_id res chain seq x y z
N MET A 1 -46.32 40.46 -41.89
CA MET A 1 -46.33 39.69 -40.63
C MET A 1 -47.80 39.51 -40.24
N ASN A 2 -48.40 38.37 -40.58
CA ASN A 2 -49.83 38.13 -40.38
C ASN A 2 -50.07 37.87 -38.88
N ILE A 3 -50.58 38.89 -38.19
CA ILE A 3 -50.98 38.78 -36.78
C ILE A 3 -52.38 38.15 -36.77
N PRO A 4 -52.62 37.07 -36.00
CA PRO A 4 -53.92 36.41 -35.95
C PRO A 4 -55.04 37.35 -35.48
N ALA A 5 -56.24 37.22 -36.05
CA ALA A 5 -57.40 38.09 -35.83
C ALA A 5 -57.87 38.18 -34.35
N SER A 6 -57.40 37.28 -33.49
CA SER A 6 -57.64 37.30 -32.04
C SER A 6 -56.88 38.39 -31.27
N PHE A 7 -55.97 39.13 -31.92
CA PHE A 7 -55.19 40.24 -31.33
C PHE A 7 -55.63 41.64 -31.77
N LEU A 8 -56.69 41.77 -32.58
CA LEU A 8 -57.22 43.07 -33.07
C LEU A 8 -58.38 43.56 -32.20
N ILE A 9 -58.09 44.43 -31.22
CA ILE A 9 -59.10 45.11 -30.38
C ILE A 9 -59.77 46.27 -31.14
N VAL A 10 -59.09 46.85 -32.14
CA VAL A 10 -59.60 47.92 -33.02
C VAL A 10 -59.31 47.54 -34.48
N SER A 11 -60.34 47.45 -35.32
CA SER A 11 -60.24 46.77 -36.63
C SER A 11 -59.54 47.57 -37.75
N ASN A 12 -59.07 48.80 -37.50
CA ASN A 12 -58.61 49.68 -38.60
C ASN A 12 -57.14 50.11 -38.54
N SER A 13 -56.34 49.61 -37.59
CA SER A 13 -54.88 49.58 -37.76
C SER A 13 -54.19 48.56 -36.83
N PRO A 14 -53.35 47.66 -37.37
CA PRO A 14 -52.64 46.66 -36.57
C PRO A 14 -51.65 47.30 -35.59
N LEU A 15 -51.12 48.48 -35.91
CA LEU A 15 -50.24 49.25 -35.03
C LEU A 15 -50.94 49.77 -33.77
N LEU A 16 -52.18 50.27 -33.86
CA LEU A 16 -52.91 50.75 -32.68
C LEU A 16 -53.33 49.61 -31.76
N SER A 17 -53.72 48.45 -32.30
CA SER A 17 -54.05 47.29 -31.47
C SER A 17 -52.84 46.74 -30.71
N LEU A 18 -51.67 46.73 -31.35
CA LEU A 18 -50.40 46.37 -30.72
C LEU A 18 -50.02 47.34 -29.59
N LEU A 19 -50.22 48.64 -29.81
CA LEU A 19 -49.95 49.69 -28.82
C LEU A 19 -50.92 49.59 -27.63
N LEU A 20 -52.20 49.31 -27.90
CA LEU A 20 -53.21 49.13 -26.86
C LEU A 20 -52.94 47.88 -26.02
N TRP A 21 -52.58 46.75 -26.64
CA TRP A 21 -52.12 45.55 -25.94
C TRP A 21 -50.84 45.81 -25.12
N PHE A 22 -49.91 46.59 -25.65
CA PHE A 22 -48.69 46.97 -24.92
C PHE A 22 -49.03 47.79 -23.67
N VAL A 23 -49.95 48.76 -23.75
CA VAL A 23 -50.41 49.55 -22.60
C VAL A 23 -51.17 48.68 -21.59
N LEU A 24 -52.03 47.77 -22.06
CA LEU A 24 -52.83 46.89 -21.19
C LEU A 24 -51.95 45.88 -20.45
N ILE A 25 -50.98 45.26 -21.14
CA ILE A 25 -49.95 44.41 -20.53
C ILE A 25 -49.11 45.22 -19.54
N SER A 26 -48.68 46.41 -19.91
CA SER A 26 -47.85 47.26 -19.04
C SER A 26 -48.58 47.67 -17.76
N ALA A 27 -49.87 48.03 -17.85
CA ALA A 27 -50.72 48.32 -16.69
C ALA A 27 -50.95 47.09 -15.80
N LEU A 28 -51.15 45.91 -16.39
CA LEU A 28 -51.31 44.66 -15.66
C LEU A 28 -50.03 44.27 -14.92
N PHE A 29 -48.87 44.43 -15.55
CA PHE A 29 -47.56 44.21 -14.92
C PHE A 29 -47.28 45.23 -13.80
N TYR A 30 -47.69 46.49 -13.97
CA TYR A 30 -47.55 47.51 -12.94
C TYR A 30 -48.38 47.19 -11.68
N MET A 31 -49.64 46.76 -11.85
CA MET A 31 -50.51 46.39 -10.72
C MET A 31 -50.00 45.13 -10.00
N ALA A 32 -49.38 44.20 -10.73
CA ALA A 32 -48.79 42.97 -10.21
C ALA A 32 -47.37 43.14 -9.61
N ARG A 33 -46.80 44.35 -9.63
CA ARG A 33 -45.40 44.59 -9.25
C ARG A 33 -45.03 44.09 -7.85
N LYS A 34 -45.79 44.48 -6.83
CA LYS A 34 -45.53 44.09 -5.44
C LYS A 34 -45.60 42.57 -5.23
N PRO A 35 -46.71 41.89 -5.60
CA PRO A 35 -46.78 40.43 -5.45
C PRO A 35 -45.75 39.68 -6.30
N ALA A 36 -45.38 40.19 -7.48
CA ALA A 36 -44.34 39.60 -8.32
C ALA A 36 -42.94 39.71 -7.69
N HIS A 37 -42.57 40.88 -7.17
CA HIS A 37 -41.29 41.07 -6.46
C HIS A 37 -41.19 40.17 -5.23
N ASP A 38 -42.25 40.13 -4.42
CA ASP A 38 -42.28 39.30 -3.21
C ASP A 38 -42.24 37.80 -3.53
N ALA A 39 -42.89 37.37 -4.62
CA ALA A 39 -42.83 35.98 -5.10
C ALA A 39 -41.43 35.59 -5.59
N ILE A 40 -40.75 36.44 -6.36
CA ILE A 40 -39.39 36.18 -6.87
C ILE A 40 -38.38 36.13 -5.70
N ILE A 41 -38.48 37.08 -4.76
CA ILE A 41 -37.57 37.14 -3.61
C ILE A 41 -37.86 36.01 -2.62
N SER A 42 -39.12 35.61 -2.43
CA SER A 42 -39.44 34.46 -1.56
C SER A 42 -38.99 33.14 -2.19
N ALA A 43 -39.23 32.91 -3.48
CA ALA A 43 -38.78 31.72 -4.19
C ALA A 43 -37.24 31.58 -4.19
N SER A 44 -36.52 32.67 -4.47
CA SER A 44 -35.05 32.67 -4.41
C SER A 44 -34.50 32.44 -3.00
N ARG A 45 -35.19 32.95 -1.95
CA ARG A 45 -34.82 32.64 -0.56
C ARG A 45 -35.05 31.16 -0.22
N ILE A 46 -36.17 30.58 -0.62
CA ILE A 46 -36.47 29.17 -0.39
C ILE A 46 -35.41 28.30 -1.07
N LEU A 47 -35.08 28.58 -2.33
CA LEU A 47 -34.02 27.87 -3.06
C LEU A 47 -32.65 28.02 -2.39
N PHE A 48 -32.29 29.24 -1.95
CA PHE A 48 -31.06 29.47 -1.19
C PHE A 48 -30.98 28.60 0.08
N HIS A 49 -32.06 28.56 0.87
CA HIS A 49 -32.10 27.77 2.09
C HIS A 49 -32.10 26.27 1.82
N ALA A 50 -32.81 25.80 0.79
CA ALA A 50 -32.82 24.41 0.37
C ALA A 50 -31.42 23.93 -0.03
N PHE A 51 -30.72 24.69 -0.88
CA PHE A 51 -29.35 24.36 -1.28
C PHE A 51 -28.37 24.41 -0.10
N ARG A 52 -28.53 25.36 0.83
CA ARG A 52 -27.67 25.46 2.01
C ARG A 52 -27.89 24.31 2.99
N LEU A 53 -29.13 23.87 3.18
CA LEU A 53 -29.48 22.69 3.97
C LEU A 53 -28.91 21.42 3.32
N GLY A 54 -29.10 21.27 2.00
CA GLY A 54 -28.54 20.16 1.22
C GLY A 54 -27.01 20.10 1.35
N GLY A 55 -26.32 21.21 1.18
CA GLY A 55 -24.86 21.28 1.35
C GLY A 55 -24.41 20.96 2.77
N ALA A 56 -25.15 21.38 3.80
CA ALA A 56 -24.85 21.02 5.19
C ALA A 56 -25.02 19.51 5.45
N SER A 57 -26.08 18.90 4.89
CA SER A 57 -26.33 17.46 4.99
C SER A 57 -25.22 16.62 4.33
N LEU A 58 -24.73 17.05 3.16
CA LEU A 58 -23.62 16.39 2.46
C LEU A 58 -22.31 16.47 3.25
N VAL A 59 -22.04 17.59 3.92
CA VAL A 59 -20.86 17.71 4.81
C VAL A 59 -20.97 16.76 6.01
N LEU A 60 -22.16 16.61 6.60
CA LEU A 60 -22.37 15.65 7.68
C LEU A 60 -22.20 14.20 7.19
N ALA A 61 -22.72 13.87 6.01
CA ALA A 61 -22.51 12.57 5.38
C ALA A 61 -21.02 12.29 5.10
N ALA A 62 -20.29 13.28 4.56
CA ALA A 62 -18.86 13.17 4.32
C ALA A 62 -18.05 12.92 5.60
N LYS A 63 -18.41 13.59 6.70
CA LYS A 63 -17.77 13.37 8.01
C LYS A 63 -18.04 11.97 8.55
N ARG A 64 -19.28 11.49 8.48
CA ARG A 64 -19.64 10.12 8.91
C ARG A 64 -18.90 9.07 8.09
N LEU A 65 -18.83 9.27 6.77
CA LEU A 65 -18.12 8.38 5.87
C LEU A 65 -16.62 8.36 6.15
N LYS A 66 -16.00 9.51 6.42
CA LYS A 66 -14.58 9.58 6.79
C LYS A 66 -14.27 8.74 8.04
N VAL A 67 -15.13 8.80 9.06
CA VAL A 67 -14.97 7.99 10.28
C VAL A 67 -15.11 6.50 9.97
N ARG A 68 -16.14 6.10 9.20
CA ARG A 68 -16.32 4.70 8.76
C ARG A 68 -15.13 4.18 7.95
N ASN A 69 -14.60 4.98 7.02
CA ASN A 69 -13.45 4.58 6.23
C ASN A 69 -12.21 4.38 7.10
N LYS A 70 -12.00 5.24 8.10
CA LYS A 70 -10.92 5.07 9.09
C LYS A 70 -11.08 3.78 9.89
N GLU A 71 -12.28 3.48 10.39
CA GLU A 71 -12.57 2.26 11.14
C GLU A 71 -12.28 1.01 10.31
N VAL A 72 -12.72 0.98 9.06
CA VAL A 72 -12.49 -0.15 8.15
C VAL A 72 -11.00 -0.30 7.84
N LEU A 73 -10.30 0.79 7.54
CA LEU A 73 -8.87 0.76 7.23
C LEU A 73 -8.04 0.25 8.42
N LEU A 74 -8.36 0.68 9.64
CA LEU A 74 -7.70 0.20 10.86
C LEU A 74 -8.03 -1.26 11.14
N ALA A 75 -9.27 -1.71 10.91
CA ALA A 75 -9.65 -3.11 11.07
C ALA A 75 -8.92 -4.01 10.07
N GLU A 76 -8.86 -3.63 8.79
CA GLU A 76 -8.11 -4.35 7.76
C GLU A 76 -6.61 -4.39 8.08
N GLY A 77 -6.03 -3.26 8.50
CA GLY A 77 -4.63 -3.17 8.94
C GLY A 77 -4.34 -4.05 10.16
N LYS A 78 -5.28 -4.14 11.12
CA LYS A 78 -5.16 -4.99 12.30
C LYS A 78 -5.09 -6.46 11.92
N VAL A 79 -6.02 -6.93 11.09
CA VAL A 79 -6.05 -8.34 10.63
C VAL A 79 -4.79 -8.68 9.83
N ALA A 80 -4.29 -7.75 9.00
CA ALA A 80 -3.05 -7.95 8.27
C ALA A 80 -1.83 -8.07 9.21
N SER A 81 -1.75 -7.19 10.20
CA SER A 81 -0.66 -7.18 11.20
C SER A 81 -0.70 -8.41 12.11
N GLU A 82 -1.88 -8.84 12.58
CA GLU A 82 -2.07 -10.08 13.35
C GLU A 82 -1.53 -11.28 12.58
N ARG A 83 -1.82 -11.39 11.27
CA ARG A 83 -1.32 -12.48 10.44
C ARG A 83 0.18 -12.46 10.21
N ILE A 84 0.80 -11.29 10.19
CA ILE A 84 2.26 -11.17 10.07
C ILE A 84 2.89 -11.63 11.38
N ILE A 85 2.36 -11.13 12.50
CA ILE A 85 2.78 -11.50 13.85
C ILE A 85 2.65 -13.01 14.07
N GLU A 86 1.51 -13.61 13.75
CA GLU A 86 1.28 -15.06 13.90
C GLU A 86 2.31 -15.87 13.11
N ARG A 87 2.55 -15.50 11.84
CA ARG A 87 3.54 -16.18 11.00
C ARG A 87 4.97 -16.04 11.53
N GLU A 88 5.33 -14.86 12.03
CA GLU A 88 6.64 -14.67 12.64
C GLU A 88 6.75 -15.43 13.98
N PHE A 89 5.67 -15.52 14.77
CA PHE A 89 5.64 -16.35 15.97
C PHE A 89 5.80 -17.84 15.65
N GLU A 90 5.09 -18.38 14.65
CA GLU A 90 5.27 -19.76 14.21
C GLU A 90 6.71 -20.01 13.73
N ARG A 91 7.26 -19.10 12.93
CA ARG A 91 8.64 -19.20 12.41
C ARG A 91 9.67 -19.13 13.53
N VAL A 92 9.49 -18.23 14.50
CA VAL A 92 10.38 -18.10 15.65
C VAL A 92 10.23 -19.29 16.56
N ASN A 93 9.03 -19.77 16.83
CA ASN A 93 8.81 -20.97 17.65
C ASN A 93 9.49 -22.21 17.03
N ALA A 94 9.37 -22.41 15.71
CA ALA A 94 10.05 -23.49 15.01
C ALA A 94 11.59 -23.37 15.10
N ALA A 95 12.12 -22.14 14.96
CA ALA A 95 13.55 -21.89 15.09
C ALA A 95 14.06 -22.07 16.53
N VAL A 96 13.36 -21.51 17.51
CA VAL A 96 13.67 -21.65 18.94
C VAL A 96 13.63 -23.11 19.36
N THR A 97 12.63 -23.88 18.92
CA THR A 97 12.55 -25.31 19.19
C THR A 97 13.75 -26.05 18.62
N LYS A 98 14.13 -25.73 17.38
CA LYS A 98 15.32 -26.30 16.73
C LYS A 98 16.61 -25.93 17.48
N ASP A 99 16.79 -24.65 17.79
CA ASP A 99 17.98 -24.09 18.43
C ASP A 99 18.13 -24.56 19.89
N LEU A 100 17.03 -24.68 20.63
CA LEU A 100 17.01 -25.26 21.97
C LEU A 100 17.24 -26.78 21.96
N SER A 101 16.90 -27.47 20.87
CA SER A 101 17.13 -28.93 20.77
C SER A 101 18.61 -29.29 20.60
N THR A 102 19.42 -28.42 19.99
CA THR A 102 20.86 -28.63 19.79
C THR A 102 21.69 -28.21 21.00
N PHE A 103 21.17 -27.30 21.83
CA PHE A 103 21.89 -26.76 22.98
C PHE A 103 22.32 -27.83 24.01
N PRO A 104 21.49 -28.82 24.42
CA PRO A 104 21.91 -29.89 25.31
C PRO A 104 23.05 -30.74 24.75
N ALA A 105 23.04 -31.01 23.44
CA ALA A 105 24.10 -31.78 22.79
C ALA A 105 25.43 -30.99 22.78
N LEU A 106 25.35 -29.68 22.56
CA LEU A 106 26.50 -28.77 22.64
C LEU A 106 27.08 -28.71 24.06
N GLN A 107 26.21 -28.55 25.06
CA GLN A 107 26.60 -28.57 26.47
C GLN A 107 27.26 -29.89 26.86
N ARG A 108 26.72 -31.01 26.39
CA ARG A 108 27.29 -32.35 26.62
C ARG A 108 28.66 -32.49 25.97
N SER A 109 28.80 -32.11 24.71
CA SER A 109 30.07 -32.14 23.97
C SER A 109 31.16 -31.33 24.67
N ILE A 110 30.86 -30.09 25.07
CA ILE A 110 31.80 -29.25 25.82
C ILE A 110 32.17 -29.91 27.15
N SER A 111 31.19 -30.47 27.88
CA SER A 111 31.45 -31.14 29.16
C SER A 111 32.35 -32.37 29.00
N GLU A 112 32.10 -33.20 27.98
CA GLU A 112 32.91 -34.37 27.64
C GLU A 112 34.35 -33.97 27.25
N THR A 113 34.51 -32.93 26.43
CA THR A 113 35.83 -32.41 26.05
C THR A 113 36.59 -31.82 27.25
N VAL A 114 35.89 -31.16 28.19
CA VAL A 114 36.49 -30.68 29.43
C VAL A 114 36.98 -31.83 30.30
N THR A 115 36.19 -32.90 30.45
CA THR A 115 36.63 -34.09 31.20
C THR A 115 37.82 -34.79 30.54
N GLU A 116 37.87 -34.83 29.21
CA GLU A 116 38.99 -35.43 28.49
C GLU A 116 40.29 -34.62 28.63
N ILE A 117 40.19 -33.28 28.63
CA ILE A 117 41.33 -32.41 28.93
C ILE A 117 41.82 -32.63 30.37
N ASP A 118 40.92 -32.78 31.33
CA ASP A 118 41.27 -33.03 32.74
C ASP A 118 41.99 -34.37 32.93
N GLU A 119 41.53 -35.44 32.25
CA GLU A 119 42.22 -36.73 32.24
C GLU A 119 43.60 -36.66 31.58
N ASP A 120 43.72 -36.01 30.42
CA ASP A 120 45.01 -35.83 29.74
C ASP A 120 45.97 -34.98 30.57
N TYR A 121 45.44 -34.02 31.35
CA TYR A 121 46.22 -33.22 32.28
C TYR A 121 46.80 -34.08 33.39
N HIS A 122 45.96 -34.89 34.03
CA HIS A 122 46.40 -35.84 35.05
C HIS A 122 47.47 -36.81 34.53
N LYS A 123 47.32 -37.36 33.31
CA LYS A 123 48.31 -38.24 32.67
C LYS A 123 49.63 -37.52 32.36
N SER A 124 49.59 -36.22 32.10
CA SER A 124 50.79 -35.41 31.85
C SER A 124 51.56 -34.99 33.11
N ALA A 125 50.91 -35.09 34.28
CA ALA A 125 51.45 -34.63 35.56
C ALA A 125 52.39 -35.63 36.26
N GLU A 126 52.67 -36.80 35.67
CA GLU A 126 53.59 -37.79 36.27
C GLU A 126 55.02 -37.25 36.46
N VAL A 127 55.60 -37.57 37.62
CA VAL A 127 56.94 -37.19 38.07
C VAL A 127 57.99 -38.01 37.31
N PRO A 128 59.08 -37.39 36.79
CA PRO A 128 60.10 -38.11 36.03
C PRO A 128 60.71 -39.27 36.84
N PRO A 129 61.09 -40.38 36.16
CA PRO A 129 61.69 -41.52 36.85
C PRO A 129 62.95 -41.06 37.59
N VAL A 130 63.03 -41.40 38.87
CA VAL A 130 64.17 -41.08 39.74
C VAL A 130 65.42 -41.72 39.12
N PRO A 131 66.56 -41.00 38.99
CA PRO A 131 67.78 -41.61 38.45
C PRO A 131 68.11 -42.87 39.27
N PRO A 132 68.43 -44.00 38.60
CA PRO A 132 68.69 -45.26 39.27
C PRO A 132 69.83 -45.09 40.28
N GLY A 133 69.70 -45.78 41.40
CA GLY A 133 70.55 -45.66 42.59
C GLY A 133 72.02 -46.06 42.44
N TRP A 134 72.62 -45.92 41.25
CA TRP A 134 74.03 -46.16 40.99
C TRP A 134 74.96 -45.31 41.86
N ALA A 135 74.49 -44.13 42.30
CA ALA A 135 75.19 -43.31 43.29
C ALA A 135 75.49 -44.10 44.58
N LYS A 136 74.55 -44.94 45.04
CA LYS A 136 74.75 -45.82 46.21
C LYS A 136 75.64 -47.04 45.90
N ALA A 137 75.76 -47.42 44.64
CA ALA A 137 76.62 -48.52 44.21
C ALA A 137 78.09 -48.09 44.02
N LEU A 138 78.38 -46.78 43.96
CA LEU A 138 79.73 -46.21 43.79
C LEU A 138 80.43 -45.92 45.13
N GLU A 139 79.68 -45.68 46.22
CA GLU A 139 80.22 -45.42 47.57
C GLU A 139 81.19 -46.51 48.08
N PRO A 140 80.92 -47.82 47.91
CA PRO A 140 81.82 -48.87 48.40
C PRO A 140 83.16 -48.93 47.65
N ILE A 141 83.18 -48.52 46.37
CA ILE A 141 84.37 -48.62 45.50
C ILE A 141 85.30 -47.41 45.65
N ALA A 142 84.79 -46.22 45.96
CA ALA A 142 85.60 -45.03 46.24
C ALA A 142 86.51 -45.20 47.48
N THR A 143 86.25 -46.22 48.30
CA THR A 143 86.99 -46.52 49.54
C THR A 143 88.18 -47.50 49.31
N ILE A 144 88.34 -48.06 48.10
CA ILE A 144 89.37 -49.06 47.78
C ILE A 144 90.62 -48.38 47.17
N SER A 145 91.80 -48.55 47.78
CA SER A 145 93.09 -48.00 47.31
C SER A 145 93.66 -48.81 46.14
N THR A 146 94.07 -48.11 45.07
CA THR A 146 94.55 -48.72 43.80
C THR A 146 96.04 -49.05 43.84
N ALA A 147 96.38 -50.34 43.87
CA ALA A 147 97.73 -50.84 43.58
C ALA A 147 97.64 -52.10 42.68
N ASP A 148 98.08 -51.93 41.42
CA ASP A 148 98.55 -52.93 40.45
C ASP A 148 97.88 -54.32 40.38
N ASN A 149 96.55 -54.37 40.48
CA ASN A 149 95.80 -55.58 40.20
C ASN A 149 94.94 -55.44 38.94
N SER A 150 95.22 -56.26 37.93
CA SER A 150 94.41 -56.38 36.70
C SER A 150 92.93 -56.61 37.00
N MET A 151 92.61 -57.26 38.14
CA MET A 151 91.25 -57.47 38.63
C MET A 151 90.52 -56.18 39.05
N VAL A 152 91.21 -55.22 39.68
CA VAL A 152 90.59 -53.95 40.12
C VAL A 152 90.31 -53.06 38.90
N ALA A 153 91.21 -53.07 37.91
CA ALA A 153 90.99 -52.40 36.63
C ALA A 153 89.80 -53.02 35.86
N GLU A 154 89.63 -54.33 35.90
CA GLU A 154 88.51 -55.03 35.28
C GLU A 154 87.16 -54.75 36.00
N VAL A 155 87.17 -54.67 37.33
CA VAL A 155 85.99 -54.28 38.13
C VAL A 155 85.61 -52.81 37.89
N LEU A 156 86.56 -51.87 37.93
CA LEU A 156 86.30 -50.45 37.59
C LEU A 156 85.79 -50.29 36.15
N LYS A 157 86.31 -51.09 35.20
CA LYS A 157 85.82 -51.14 33.83
C LYS A 157 84.38 -51.67 33.77
N SER A 158 84.05 -52.70 34.53
CA SER A 158 82.68 -53.25 34.62
C SER A 158 81.68 -52.28 35.24
N ILE A 159 82.10 -51.51 36.25
CA ILE A 159 81.29 -50.47 36.90
C ILE A 159 81.07 -49.29 35.95
N LYS A 160 82.11 -48.85 35.25
CA LYS A 160 81.98 -47.81 34.21
C LYS A 160 80.98 -48.25 33.13
N VAL A 161 81.11 -49.49 32.64
CA VAL A 161 80.15 -50.06 31.66
C VAL A 161 78.73 -50.15 32.23
N ALA A 162 78.57 -50.52 33.51
CA ALA A 162 77.26 -50.57 34.16
C ALA A 162 76.65 -49.16 34.38
N LEU A 163 77.47 -48.17 34.74
CA LEU A 163 77.09 -46.78 34.91
C LEU A 163 76.68 -46.15 33.57
N ASP A 164 77.48 -46.34 32.53
CA ASP A 164 77.19 -45.86 31.17
C ASP A 164 75.89 -46.50 30.66
N LYS A 165 75.71 -47.81 30.85
CA LYS A 165 74.49 -48.54 30.46
C LYS A 165 73.27 -48.13 31.29
N GLY A 166 73.44 -47.87 32.58
CA GLY A 166 72.39 -47.40 33.48
C GLY A 166 71.94 -45.97 33.18
N GLN A 167 72.89 -45.08 32.90
CA GLN A 167 72.64 -43.71 32.48
C GLN A 167 71.97 -43.65 31.10
N GLU A 168 72.42 -44.47 30.14
CA GLU A 168 71.78 -44.61 28.84
C GLU A 168 70.33 -45.10 28.97
N LYS A 169 70.07 -46.08 29.84
CA LYS A 169 68.72 -46.57 30.13
C LYS A 169 67.83 -45.50 30.77
N SER A 170 68.37 -44.75 31.73
CA SER A 170 67.62 -43.68 32.42
C SER A 170 67.30 -42.51 31.50
N LEU A 171 68.27 -42.12 30.65
CA LEU A 171 68.05 -41.13 29.60
C LEU A 171 67.03 -41.62 28.58
N ALA A 172 67.03 -42.91 28.23
CA ALA A 172 66.04 -43.49 27.34
C ALA A 172 64.62 -43.51 27.96
N GLU A 173 64.49 -43.89 29.24
CA GLU A 173 63.22 -43.85 29.99
C GLU A 173 62.73 -42.40 30.16
N TYR A 174 63.61 -41.46 30.51
CA TYR A 174 63.29 -40.04 30.62
C TYR A 174 62.85 -39.43 29.28
N ARG A 175 63.54 -39.79 28.18
CA ARG A 175 63.17 -39.35 26.82
C ARG A 175 61.82 -39.93 26.41
N THR A 176 61.56 -41.20 26.72
CA THR A 176 60.28 -41.86 26.42
C THR A 176 59.13 -41.21 27.21
N SER A 177 59.26 -41.09 28.53
CA SER A 177 58.26 -40.42 29.39
C SER A 177 58.04 -38.95 29.00
N SER A 178 59.09 -38.21 28.65
CA SER A 178 58.94 -36.82 28.18
C SER A 178 58.23 -36.73 26.83
N LYS A 179 58.52 -37.67 25.91
CA LYS A 179 57.82 -37.77 24.62
C LYS A 179 56.34 -38.11 24.80
N GLU A 180 56.01 -38.98 25.74
CA GLU A 180 54.62 -39.32 26.09
C GLU A 180 53.88 -38.12 26.69
N ARG A 181 54.46 -37.41 27.68
CA ARG A 181 53.89 -36.19 28.24
C ARG A 181 53.65 -35.11 27.20
N HIS A 182 54.63 -34.86 26.32
CA HIS A 182 54.47 -33.92 25.21
C HIS A 182 53.42 -34.40 24.20
N GLY A 183 53.25 -35.72 24.06
CA GLY A 183 52.18 -36.34 23.29
C GLY A 183 50.79 -36.03 23.86
N TRP A 184 50.59 -36.16 25.17
CA TRP A 184 49.34 -35.81 25.86
C TRP A 184 49.06 -34.30 25.80
N LEU A 185 50.05 -33.45 26.09
CA LEU A 185 49.92 -32.00 25.98
C LEU A 185 49.57 -31.54 24.56
N LYS A 186 50.12 -32.22 23.54
CA LYS A 186 49.79 -31.95 22.13
C LYS A 186 48.33 -32.31 21.80
N LYS A 187 47.74 -33.31 22.45
CA LYS A 187 46.33 -33.70 22.28
C LYS A 187 45.34 -32.73 22.92
N MET A 188 45.75 -31.94 23.92
CA MET A 188 44.88 -30.91 24.51
C MET A 188 44.57 -29.75 23.56
N VAL A 189 45.50 -29.40 22.67
CA VAL A 189 45.34 -28.28 21.73
C VAL A 189 44.09 -28.43 20.83
N PRO A 190 43.85 -29.57 20.15
CA PRO A 190 42.62 -29.76 19.39
C PRO A 190 41.35 -29.76 20.27
N ASN A 191 41.42 -30.26 21.52
CA ASN A 191 40.28 -30.26 22.44
C ASN A 191 39.88 -28.84 22.86
N LEU A 192 40.85 -27.96 23.14
CA LEU A 192 40.59 -26.54 23.40
C LEU A 192 39.94 -25.84 22.19
N ARG A 193 40.38 -26.16 20.96
CA ARG A 193 39.74 -25.65 19.74
C ARG A 193 38.30 -26.16 19.57
N GLN A 194 38.01 -27.38 20.02
CA GLN A 194 36.66 -27.93 20.00
C GLN A 194 35.72 -27.21 20.98
N ILE A 195 36.20 -26.87 22.18
CA ILE A 195 35.45 -26.05 23.13
C ILE A 195 35.20 -24.65 22.57
N GLU A 196 36.22 -24.01 21.98
CA GLU A 196 36.09 -22.70 21.34
C GLU A 196 35.03 -22.73 20.24
N LYS A 197 35.05 -23.75 19.38
CA LYS A 197 34.05 -23.96 18.34
C LYS A 197 32.65 -24.12 18.94
N GLY A 198 32.50 -24.93 19.98
CA GLY A 198 31.21 -25.14 20.64
C GLY A 198 30.65 -23.85 21.26
N LEU A 199 31.50 -23.06 21.92
CA LEU A 199 31.09 -21.77 22.49
C LEU A 199 30.72 -20.75 21.40
N SER A 200 31.42 -20.76 20.26
CA SER A 200 31.10 -19.93 19.10
C SER A 200 29.74 -20.28 18.49
N GLU A 201 29.43 -21.58 18.37
CA GLU A 201 28.12 -22.07 17.91
C GLU A 201 26.99 -21.64 18.87
N ALA A 202 27.20 -21.73 20.19
CA ALA A 202 26.26 -21.24 21.20
C ALA A 202 26.02 -19.72 21.07
N ASN A 203 27.08 -18.94 20.89
CA ASN A 203 26.98 -17.49 20.72
C ASN A 203 26.20 -17.12 19.45
N LEU A 204 26.43 -17.84 18.35
CA LEU A 204 25.71 -17.63 17.10
C LEU A 204 24.22 -17.94 17.25
N CYS A 205 23.89 -19.02 17.97
CA CYS A 205 22.52 -19.37 18.34
C CYS A 205 21.82 -18.24 19.12
N ILE A 206 22.50 -17.69 20.14
CA ILE A 206 21.96 -16.59 20.96
C ILE A 206 21.78 -15.32 20.13
N LYS A 207 22.75 -14.96 19.28
CA LYS A 207 22.66 -13.80 18.38
C LYS A 207 21.46 -13.90 17.43
N ASN A 208 21.26 -15.06 16.81
CA ASN A 208 20.13 -15.30 15.91
C ASN A 208 18.78 -15.16 16.65
N LEU A 209 18.70 -15.62 17.89
CA LEU A 209 17.50 -15.51 18.72
C LEU A 209 17.20 -14.06 19.10
N LEU A 210 18.23 -13.27 19.45
CA LEU A 210 18.09 -11.84 19.74
C LEU A 210 17.64 -11.03 18.51
N GLU A 211 18.22 -11.28 17.34
CA GLU A 211 17.83 -10.60 16.10
C GLU A 211 16.36 -10.87 15.72
N ARG A 212 15.92 -12.12 15.92
CA ARG A 212 14.52 -12.52 15.72
C ARG A 212 13.57 -11.87 16.71
N SER A 213 13.96 -11.78 18.00
CA SER A 213 13.17 -11.07 19.01
C SER A 213 12.98 -9.60 18.65
N SER A 214 14.04 -8.92 18.22
CA SER A 214 13.97 -7.52 17.77
C SER A 214 13.01 -7.32 16.59
N THR A 215 12.97 -8.30 15.68
CA THR A 215 12.03 -8.26 14.55
C THR A 215 10.57 -8.40 15.00
N ILE A 216 10.31 -9.27 15.98
CA ILE A 216 8.97 -9.41 16.61
C ILE A 216 8.59 -8.12 17.32
N ASP A 217 9.49 -7.55 18.11
CA ASP A 217 9.23 -6.30 18.84
C ASP A 217 8.80 -5.18 17.88
N ARG A 218 9.49 -5.05 16.74
CA ARG A 218 9.10 -4.08 15.71
C ARG A 218 7.69 -4.33 15.17
N HIS A 219 7.32 -5.58 14.89
CA HIS A 219 5.97 -5.89 14.41
C HIS A 219 4.91 -5.70 15.49
N MET A 220 5.24 -5.98 16.75
CA MET A 220 4.38 -5.75 17.90
C MET A 220 4.16 -4.26 18.16
N ASP A 221 5.19 -3.43 18.01
CA ASP A 221 5.11 -1.97 18.07
C ASP A 221 4.18 -1.42 16.97
N GLU A 222 4.32 -1.91 15.73
CA GLU A 222 3.42 -1.54 14.64
C GLU A 222 1.97 -1.93 14.93
N PHE A 223 1.75 -3.14 15.47
CA PHE A 223 0.42 -3.60 15.88
C PHE A 223 -0.17 -2.75 17.00
N GLU A 224 0.62 -2.38 18.01
CA GLU A 224 0.16 -1.54 19.10
C GLU A 224 -0.23 -0.14 18.59
N GLN A 225 0.53 0.42 17.64
CA GLN A 225 0.21 1.70 17.00
C GLN A 225 -1.07 1.63 16.16
N ILE A 226 -1.34 0.51 15.50
CA ILE A 226 -2.60 0.24 14.78
C ILE A 226 -3.75 0.14 15.78
N ASN A 227 -3.57 -0.57 16.88
CA ASN A 227 -4.59 -0.75 17.92
C ASN A 227 -4.92 0.57 18.64
N LYS A 228 -3.92 1.45 18.85
CA LYS A 228 -4.09 2.81 19.37
C LYS A 228 -4.81 3.75 18.38
N GLY A 229 -5.01 3.35 17.12
CA GLY A 229 -5.71 4.14 16.10
C GLY A 229 -5.00 5.47 15.76
N SER A 230 -3.67 5.49 15.85
CA SER A 230 -2.89 6.73 15.69
C SER A 230 -3.06 7.33 14.28
N ASN A 231 -3.07 8.67 14.19
CA ASN A 231 -3.23 9.36 12.91
C ASN A 231 -2.07 9.09 11.94
N MET A 232 -0.87 8.80 12.46
CA MET A 232 0.29 8.42 11.65
C MET A 232 0.07 7.08 10.94
N VAL A 233 -0.56 6.11 11.61
CA VAL A 233 -0.89 4.81 11.04
C VAL A 233 -1.96 4.93 9.96
N GLU A 234 -3.00 5.75 10.18
CA GLU A 234 -4.02 6.03 9.15
C GLU A 234 -3.36 6.56 7.87
N GLN A 235 -2.42 7.51 7.99
CA GLN A 235 -1.70 8.07 6.85
C GLN A 235 -0.79 7.03 6.17
N LYS A 236 -0.04 6.23 6.94
CA LYS A 236 0.82 5.17 6.42
C LYS A 236 0.02 4.12 5.66
N LEU A 237 -1.08 3.62 6.24
CA LEU A 237 -1.97 2.64 5.62
C LEU A 237 -2.64 3.21 4.37
N SER A 238 -3.17 4.44 4.43
CA SER A 238 -3.81 5.07 3.28
C SER A 238 -2.83 5.32 2.13
N SER A 239 -1.60 5.75 2.43
CA SER A 239 -0.56 5.93 1.41
C SER A 239 -0.16 4.59 0.78
N SER A 240 -0.03 3.55 1.60
CA SER A 240 0.28 2.20 1.12
C SER A 240 -0.80 1.65 0.20
N SER A 241 -2.07 1.79 0.57
CA SER A 241 -3.19 1.40 -0.30
C SER A 241 -3.22 2.19 -1.61
N LEU A 242 -2.90 3.49 -1.59
CA LEU A 242 -2.85 4.30 -2.81
C LEU A 242 -1.75 3.82 -3.77
N THR A 243 -0.54 3.55 -3.26
CA THR A 243 0.55 2.99 -4.07
C THR A 243 0.17 1.62 -4.63
N GLN A 244 -0.43 0.74 -3.80
CA GLN A 244 -0.89 -0.57 -4.24
C GLN A 244 -1.97 -0.47 -5.32
N PHE A 245 -2.87 0.50 -5.25
CA PHE A 245 -3.89 0.75 -6.28
C PHE A 245 -3.28 1.03 -7.65
N PHE A 246 -2.26 1.91 -7.71
CA PHE A 246 -1.60 2.23 -8.98
C PHE A 246 -0.76 1.07 -9.52
N ILE A 247 -0.01 0.38 -8.65
CA ILE A 247 0.80 -0.78 -9.06
C ILE A 247 -0.10 -1.90 -9.57
N SER A 248 -1.10 -2.29 -8.79
CA SER A 248 -2.04 -3.36 -9.19
C SER A 248 -2.87 -2.98 -10.40
N GLY A 249 -3.32 -1.72 -10.51
CA GLY A 249 -4.03 -1.20 -11.67
C GLY A 249 -3.18 -1.21 -12.95
N PHE A 250 -1.90 -0.87 -12.85
CA PHE A 250 -0.96 -0.95 -13.98
C PHE A 250 -0.75 -2.39 -14.45
N VAL A 251 -0.54 -3.32 -13.52
CA VAL A 251 -0.42 -4.75 -13.85
C VAL A 251 -1.73 -5.28 -14.44
N LEU A 252 -2.88 -4.87 -13.91
CA LEU A 252 -4.19 -5.24 -14.45
C LEU A 252 -4.41 -4.67 -15.87
N ALA A 253 -3.89 -3.47 -16.17
CA ALA A 253 -3.93 -2.92 -17.53
C ALA A 253 -3.10 -3.76 -18.52
N ILE A 254 -1.92 -4.23 -18.11
CA ILE A 254 -1.11 -5.17 -18.91
C ILE A 254 -1.88 -6.48 -19.13
N ALA A 255 -2.54 -7.00 -18.09
CA ALA A 255 -3.37 -8.19 -18.18
C ALA A 255 -4.54 -8.02 -19.17
N ILE A 256 -5.22 -6.87 -19.16
CA ILE A 256 -6.25 -6.54 -20.15
C ILE A 256 -5.64 -6.52 -21.56
N GLY A 257 -4.43 -5.99 -21.73
CA GLY A 257 -3.68 -6.09 -22.98
C GLY A 257 -3.45 -7.54 -23.42
N GLY A 258 -3.04 -8.42 -22.50
CA GLY A 258 -2.91 -9.85 -22.75
C GLY A 258 -4.24 -10.52 -23.15
N ALA A 259 -5.34 -10.14 -22.50
CA ALA A 259 -6.67 -10.65 -22.83
C ALA A 259 -7.15 -10.16 -24.22
N ILE A 260 -6.81 -8.94 -24.63
CA ILE A 260 -7.08 -8.42 -25.98
C ILE A 260 -6.28 -9.20 -27.02
N ILE A 261 -5.01 -9.54 -26.73
CA ILE A 261 -4.20 -10.39 -27.62
C ILE A 261 -4.85 -11.78 -27.74
N ASN A 262 -5.27 -12.38 -26.61
CA ASN A 262 -5.96 -13.67 -26.65
C ASN A 262 -7.28 -13.60 -27.45
N PHE A 263 -8.09 -12.56 -27.23
CA PHE A 263 -9.32 -12.31 -28.00
C PHE A 263 -9.06 -12.27 -29.51
N ASN A 264 -8.02 -11.55 -29.94
CA ASN A 264 -7.67 -11.46 -31.36
C ASN A 264 -7.12 -12.77 -31.94
N LEU A 265 -6.53 -13.64 -31.12
CA LEU A 265 -6.11 -14.98 -31.54
C LEU A 265 -7.32 -15.87 -31.85
N ILE A 266 -8.38 -15.76 -31.04
CA ILE A 266 -9.56 -16.63 -31.09
C ILE A 266 -10.61 -16.11 -32.08
N ALA A 267 -10.85 -14.79 -32.13
CA ALA A 267 -12.02 -14.23 -32.80
C ALA A 267 -12.07 -14.52 -34.31
N ARG A 268 -10.93 -14.46 -35.02
CA ARG A 268 -10.90 -14.66 -36.48
C ARG A 268 -11.25 -16.09 -36.90
N PRO A 269 -10.60 -17.15 -36.36
CA PRO A 269 -11.04 -18.54 -36.61
C PRO A 269 -12.52 -18.78 -36.29
N MET A 270 -13.02 -18.18 -35.20
CA MET A 270 -14.41 -18.32 -34.79
C MET A 270 -15.40 -17.66 -35.78
N GLN A 271 -14.98 -16.62 -36.50
CA GLN A 271 -15.78 -16.02 -37.57
C GLN A 271 -16.01 -17.00 -38.72
N GLU A 272 -15.07 -17.89 -39.01
CA GLU A 272 -15.27 -18.90 -40.04
C GLU A 272 -16.07 -20.10 -39.55
N MET A 273 -15.80 -20.55 -38.31
CA MET A 273 -16.48 -21.73 -37.75
C MET A 273 -17.95 -21.49 -37.40
N VAL A 274 -18.29 -20.29 -36.92
CA VAL A 274 -19.64 -19.97 -36.40
C VAL A 274 -20.42 -19.05 -37.36
N GLY A 275 -19.76 -18.54 -38.40
CA GLY A 275 -20.35 -17.67 -39.43
C GLY A 275 -20.24 -16.18 -39.09
N GLY A 276 -19.29 -15.50 -39.76
CA GLY A 276 -18.92 -14.11 -39.47
C GLY A 276 -19.96 -13.06 -39.87
N SER A 277 -20.94 -13.44 -40.69
CA SER A 277 -22.07 -12.57 -41.08
C SER A 277 -23.25 -12.66 -40.11
N VAL A 278 -23.27 -13.64 -39.22
CA VAL A 278 -24.36 -13.82 -38.25
C VAL A 278 -24.17 -12.82 -37.12
N HIS A 279 -25.09 -11.87 -37.03
CA HIS A 279 -25.13 -10.88 -35.95
C HIS A 279 -26.28 -11.21 -35.01
N MET A 280 -25.99 -11.22 -33.71
CA MET A 280 -27.00 -11.36 -32.65
C MET A 280 -26.95 -10.09 -31.79
N LEU A 281 -28.09 -9.39 -31.68
CA LEU A 281 -28.21 -8.16 -30.88
C LEU A 281 -27.22 -7.05 -31.28
N GLY A 282 -26.87 -6.98 -32.59
CA GLY A 282 -25.95 -5.97 -33.14
C GLY A 282 -24.45 -6.31 -33.03
N PHE A 283 -24.09 -7.42 -32.37
CA PHE A 283 -22.71 -7.92 -32.28
C PHE A 283 -22.52 -9.18 -33.14
N ARG A 284 -21.31 -9.43 -33.65
CA ARG A 284 -20.98 -10.66 -34.38
C ARG A 284 -21.00 -11.84 -33.42
N VAL A 285 -21.61 -12.96 -33.81
CA VAL A 285 -21.69 -14.16 -32.95
C VAL A 285 -20.28 -14.69 -32.60
N ALA A 286 -19.33 -14.57 -33.52
CA ALA A 286 -17.94 -14.97 -33.26
C ALA A 286 -17.26 -14.17 -32.14
N ASP A 287 -17.53 -12.86 -32.05
CA ASP A 287 -16.96 -12.01 -31.00
C ASP A 287 -17.54 -12.39 -29.63
N ILE A 288 -18.84 -12.73 -29.58
CA ILE A 288 -19.49 -13.23 -28.37
C ILE A 288 -18.88 -14.57 -27.96
N ALA A 289 -18.67 -15.48 -28.91
CA ALA A 289 -18.12 -16.80 -28.62
C ALA A 289 -16.68 -16.71 -28.10
N ALA A 290 -15.83 -15.86 -28.70
CA ALA A 290 -14.48 -15.61 -28.22
C ALA A 290 -14.47 -15.00 -26.80
N LEU A 291 -15.36 -14.04 -26.53
CA LEU A 291 -15.51 -13.45 -25.19
C LEU A 291 -15.93 -14.50 -24.15
N VAL A 292 -16.86 -15.40 -24.49
CA VAL A 292 -17.32 -16.45 -23.57
C VAL A 292 -16.19 -17.41 -23.21
N ILE A 293 -15.35 -17.80 -24.18
CA ILE A 293 -14.18 -18.67 -23.91
C ILE A 293 -13.26 -17.98 -22.89
N ILE A 294 -12.87 -16.73 -23.14
CA ILE A 294 -11.99 -15.97 -22.24
C ILE A 294 -12.64 -15.75 -20.86
N LEU A 295 -13.94 -15.47 -20.79
CA LEU A 295 -14.64 -15.31 -19.51
C LEU A 295 -14.64 -16.59 -18.68
N VAL A 296 -14.89 -17.74 -19.31
CA VAL A 296 -14.84 -19.04 -18.64
C VAL A 296 -13.41 -19.34 -18.19
N GLU A 297 -12.43 -19.02 -19.01
CA GLU A 297 -11.01 -19.22 -18.75
C GLU A 297 -10.52 -18.37 -17.57
N VAL A 298 -10.81 -17.06 -17.57
CA VAL A 298 -10.52 -16.14 -16.46
C VAL A 298 -11.23 -16.60 -15.19
N SER A 299 -12.49 -17.05 -15.28
CA SER A 299 -13.24 -17.57 -14.13
C SER A 299 -12.58 -18.83 -13.55
N MET A 300 -12.14 -19.75 -14.42
CA MET A 300 -11.48 -20.98 -14.00
C MET A 300 -10.09 -20.71 -13.42
N GLY A 301 -9.36 -19.74 -13.99
CA GLY A 301 -8.09 -19.24 -13.46
C GLY A 301 -8.23 -18.62 -12.07
N LEU A 302 -9.28 -17.83 -11.86
CA LEU A 302 -9.63 -17.24 -10.56
C LEU A 302 -9.89 -18.34 -9.52
N PHE A 303 -10.68 -19.36 -9.88
CA PHE A 303 -10.96 -20.49 -9.02
C PHE A 303 -9.72 -21.33 -8.71
N LEU A 304 -8.81 -21.50 -9.68
CA LEU A 304 -7.55 -22.20 -9.48
C LEU A 304 -6.68 -21.46 -8.45
N MET A 305 -6.52 -20.14 -8.61
CA MET A 305 -5.70 -19.30 -7.72
C MET A 305 -6.26 -19.23 -6.30
N GLU A 306 -7.59 -19.18 -6.17
CA GLU A 306 -8.28 -19.22 -4.87
C GLU A 306 -8.12 -20.59 -4.19
N SER A 307 -8.26 -21.68 -4.96
CA SER A 307 -8.11 -23.05 -4.45
C SER A 307 -6.67 -23.36 -4.05
N LEU A 308 -5.68 -22.69 -4.65
CA LEU A 308 -4.26 -22.77 -4.24
C LEU A 308 -3.93 -21.87 -3.02
N ARG A 309 -4.90 -21.08 -2.51
CA ARG A 309 -4.71 -20.08 -1.44
C ARG A 309 -3.65 -19.02 -1.77
N ILE A 310 -3.39 -18.80 -3.05
CA ILE A 310 -2.56 -17.68 -3.52
C ILE A 310 -3.38 -16.40 -3.39
N THR A 311 -4.66 -16.45 -3.82
CA THR A 311 -5.61 -15.35 -3.65
C THR A 311 -6.65 -15.61 -2.58
N ARG A 312 -7.33 -14.54 -2.12
CA ARG A 312 -8.41 -14.59 -1.11
C ARG A 312 -9.65 -13.77 -1.51
N LEU A 313 -10.03 -13.85 -2.77
CA LEU A 313 -11.22 -13.17 -3.28
C LEU A 313 -12.51 -13.81 -2.77
N PHE A 314 -12.50 -15.12 -2.50
CA PHE A 314 -13.67 -15.88 -2.06
C PHE A 314 -13.34 -16.70 -0.81
N PRO A 315 -13.41 -16.11 0.40
CA PRO A 315 -13.02 -16.77 1.64
C PRO A 315 -13.75 -18.11 1.91
N VAL A 316 -14.94 -18.29 1.32
CA VAL A 316 -15.71 -19.55 1.36
C VAL A 316 -14.93 -20.73 0.77
N ILE A 317 -14.18 -20.52 -0.32
CA ILE A 317 -13.41 -21.58 -1.00
C ILE A 317 -12.17 -21.96 -0.19
N GLY A 318 -11.53 -20.97 0.44
CA GLY A 318 -10.40 -21.21 1.35
C GLY A 318 -10.75 -22.03 2.59
N ALA A 319 -12.01 -21.97 3.03
CA ALA A 319 -12.54 -22.69 4.20
C ALA A 319 -13.01 -24.13 3.90
N LEU A 320 -13.03 -24.57 2.63
CA LEU A 320 -13.41 -25.93 2.26
C LEU A 320 -12.40 -26.97 2.76
N GLU A 321 -12.87 -28.20 3.00
CA GLU A 321 -12.02 -29.35 3.33
C GLU A 321 -10.96 -29.59 2.23
N ASP A 322 -9.74 -29.95 2.61
CA ASP A 322 -8.61 -30.07 1.69
C ASP A 322 -8.87 -31.06 0.53
N LYS A 323 -9.65 -32.12 0.76
CA LYS A 323 -10.05 -33.08 -0.30
C LYS A 323 -10.95 -32.46 -1.37
N VAL A 324 -11.84 -31.56 -1.00
CA VAL A 324 -12.72 -30.86 -1.96
C VAL A 324 -11.90 -29.81 -2.72
N ARG A 325 -11.02 -29.10 -2.01
CA ARG A 325 -10.13 -28.10 -2.60
C ARG A 325 -9.18 -28.70 -3.64
N PHE A 326 -8.56 -29.84 -3.34
CA PHE A 326 -7.68 -30.52 -4.27
C PHE A 326 -8.42 -30.99 -5.54
N ARG A 327 -9.65 -31.51 -5.38
CA ARG A 327 -10.50 -31.86 -6.53
C ARG A 327 -10.83 -30.64 -7.38
N MET A 328 -11.12 -29.50 -6.75
CA MET A 328 -11.37 -28.25 -7.45
C MET A 328 -10.13 -27.77 -8.23
N VAL A 329 -8.94 -27.83 -7.63
CA VAL A 329 -7.66 -27.53 -8.33
C VAL A 329 -7.52 -28.40 -9.59
N ILE A 330 -7.74 -29.71 -9.47
CA ILE A 330 -7.62 -30.62 -10.61
C ILE A 330 -8.65 -30.29 -11.69
N VAL A 331 -9.92 -30.11 -11.33
CA VAL A 331 -10.99 -29.79 -12.29
C VAL A 331 -10.70 -28.47 -12.99
N SER A 332 -10.28 -27.44 -12.25
CA SER A 332 -9.89 -26.14 -12.80
C SER A 332 -8.73 -26.22 -13.75
N PHE A 333 -7.69 -26.94 -13.36
CA PHE A 333 -6.52 -27.13 -14.20
C PHE A 333 -6.82 -27.91 -15.48
N VAL A 334 -7.58 -29.01 -15.39
CA VAL A 334 -7.96 -29.82 -16.56
C VAL A 334 -8.80 -29.03 -17.55
N PHE A 335 -9.74 -28.22 -17.06
CA PHE A 335 -10.58 -27.40 -17.94
C PHE A 335 -9.76 -26.29 -18.62
N LEU A 336 -8.86 -25.62 -17.89
CA LEU A 336 -7.93 -24.65 -18.46
C LEU A 336 -7.00 -25.28 -19.50
N PHE A 337 -6.48 -26.48 -19.22
CA PHE A 337 -5.63 -27.21 -20.16
C PHE A 337 -6.38 -27.59 -21.44
N LEU A 338 -7.64 -28.01 -21.31
CA LEU A 338 -8.50 -28.32 -22.46
C LEU A 338 -8.77 -27.06 -23.30
N LEU A 339 -9.16 -25.96 -22.66
CA LEU A 339 -9.36 -24.67 -23.35
C LEU A 339 -8.08 -24.18 -24.03
N ALA A 340 -6.94 -24.21 -23.35
CA ALA A 340 -5.65 -23.84 -23.92
C ALA A 340 -5.26 -24.71 -25.13
N SER A 341 -5.61 -26.00 -25.11
CA SER A 341 -5.39 -26.90 -26.24
C SER A 341 -6.29 -26.53 -27.43
N ILE A 342 -7.56 -26.18 -27.18
CA ILE A 342 -8.48 -25.67 -28.22
C ILE A 342 -7.95 -24.35 -28.79
N GLU A 343 -7.51 -23.42 -27.95
CA GLU A 343 -7.00 -22.11 -28.37
C GLU A 343 -5.71 -22.21 -29.18
N SER A 344 -4.81 -23.14 -28.83
CA SER A 344 -3.64 -23.45 -29.66
C SER A 344 -4.05 -23.95 -31.05
N GLY A 345 -5.10 -24.78 -31.12
CA GLY A 345 -5.70 -25.22 -32.39
C GLY A 345 -6.37 -24.08 -33.17
N LEU A 346 -7.06 -23.17 -32.50
CA LEU A 346 -7.65 -21.97 -33.14
C LEU A 346 -6.56 -21.02 -33.64
N ALA A 347 -5.47 -20.83 -32.90
CA ALA A 347 -4.33 -20.03 -33.33
C ALA A 347 -3.62 -20.64 -34.55
N TYR A 348 -3.52 -21.97 -34.61
CA TYR A 348 -3.08 -22.67 -35.82
C TYR A 348 -4.00 -22.38 -37.01
N MET A 349 -5.32 -22.51 -36.82
CA MET A 349 -6.29 -22.17 -37.87
C MET A 349 -6.16 -20.72 -38.31
N ARG A 350 -5.99 -19.77 -37.38
CA ARG A 350 -5.82 -18.34 -37.70
C ARG A 350 -4.68 -18.09 -38.66
N GLU A 351 -3.55 -18.77 -38.45
CA GLU A 351 -2.38 -18.64 -39.31
C GLU A 351 -2.64 -19.27 -40.68
N LEU A 352 -3.30 -20.43 -40.74
CA LEU A 352 -3.69 -21.08 -42.00
C LEU A 352 -4.63 -20.21 -42.82
N LEU A 353 -5.69 -19.67 -42.21
CA LEU A 353 -6.60 -18.70 -42.82
C LEU A 353 -5.86 -17.48 -43.38
N SER A 354 -4.86 -16.98 -42.63
CA SER A 354 -4.07 -15.84 -43.06
C SER A 354 -3.19 -16.15 -44.28
N GLN A 355 -2.75 -17.40 -44.44
CA GLN A 355 -2.00 -17.85 -45.60
C GLN A 355 -2.89 -17.93 -46.83
N ASP A 356 -4.09 -18.49 -46.67
CA ASP A 356 -5.06 -18.62 -47.77
C ASP A 356 -5.48 -17.24 -48.29
N ASP A 357 -5.78 -16.29 -47.40
CA ASP A 357 -6.10 -14.90 -47.78
C ASP A 357 -4.95 -14.22 -48.53
N ALA A 358 -3.70 -14.41 -48.07
CA ALA A 358 -2.53 -13.84 -48.74
C ALA A 358 -2.31 -14.44 -50.14
N ALA A 359 -2.53 -15.75 -50.29
CA ALA A 359 -2.44 -16.42 -51.59
C ALA A 359 -3.54 -15.98 -52.56
N LEU A 360 -4.77 -15.78 -52.08
CA LEU A 360 -5.88 -15.25 -52.87
C LEU A 360 -5.62 -13.83 -53.35
N VAL A 361 -5.15 -12.94 -52.47
CA VAL A 361 -4.82 -11.55 -52.83
C VAL A 361 -3.68 -11.50 -53.85
N ALA A 362 -2.62 -12.31 -53.67
CA ALA A 362 -1.53 -12.40 -54.64
C ALA A 362 -2.01 -12.90 -56.01
N GLY A 363 -2.89 -13.91 -56.03
CA GLY A 363 -3.51 -14.43 -57.25
C GLY A 363 -4.41 -13.41 -57.96
N LEU A 364 -5.14 -12.58 -57.20
CA LEU A 364 -6.04 -11.55 -57.74
C LEU A 364 -5.31 -10.30 -58.25
N LEU A 365 -4.16 -9.95 -57.67
CA LEU A 365 -3.33 -8.83 -58.12
C LEU A 365 -2.48 -9.15 -59.35
N GLY A 366 -2.49 -10.42 -59.82
CA GLY A 366 -1.77 -10.84 -61.02
C GLY A 366 -0.25 -10.79 -60.92
N ASP A 367 0.29 -10.53 -59.73
CA ASP A 367 1.72 -10.44 -59.48
C ASP A 367 2.28 -11.85 -59.26
N VAL A 368 2.68 -12.49 -60.37
CA VAL A 368 3.55 -13.68 -60.35
C VAL A 368 4.98 -13.23 -60.03
N ALA A 369 5.16 -12.56 -58.89
CA ALA A 369 6.47 -12.23 -58.35
C ALA A 369 6.84 -13.26 -57.28
N ASN A 370 7.58 -14.26 -57.76
CA ASN A 370 8.38 -15.16 -56.95
C ASN A 370 9.25 -14.35 -55.97
N ASN A 371 8.79 -14.18 -54.73
CA ASN A 371 9.63 -13.83 -53.60
C ASN A 371 9.74 -15.07 -52.68
N PRO A 372 10.68 -16.00 -52.94
CA PRO A 372 10.89 -17.19 -52.11
C PRO A 372 11.57 -16.89 -50.77
N VAL A 373 11.58 -15.63 -50.31
CA VAL A 373 12.33 -15.21 -49.10
C VAL A 373 11.56 -15.46 -47.80
N GLU A 374 10.26 -15.79 -47.83
CA GLU A 374 9.45 -15.94 -46.60
C GLU A 374 9.16 -17.37 -46.14
N MET A 375 9.54 -18.42 -46.88
CA MET A 375 9.21 -19.80 -46.47
C MET A 375 9.97 -20.29 -45.24
N SER A 376 11.21 -19.82 -45.00
CA SER A 376 12.05 -20.31 -43.90
C SER A 376 11.72 -19.73 -42.52
N GLY A 377 11.01 -18.59 -42.45
CA GLY A 377 10.57 -17.98 -41.19
C GLY A 377 9.13 -18.34 -40.79
N ARG A 378 8.36 -18.99 -41.65
CA ARG A 378 6.89 -19.10 -41.49
C ARG A 378 6.44 -20.18 -40.49
N TRP A 379 7.22 -21.26 -40.34
CA TRP A 379 6.98 -22.24 -39.28
C TRP A 379 7.24 -21.64 -37.89
N ILE A 380 8.09 -20.60 -37.79
CA ILE A 380 8.37 -19.93 -36.53
C ILE A 380 7.21 -19.04 -36.09
N THR A 381 6.54 -18.35 -37.03
CA THR A 381 5.34 -17.56 -36.72
C THR A 381 4.21 -18.48 -36.31
N MET A 382 3.98 -19.57 -37.06
CA MET A 382 2.97 -20.57 -36.72
C MET A 382 3.21 -21.20 -35.34
N ALA A 383 4.43 -21.68 -35.06
CA ALA A 383 4.77 -22.26 -33.76
C ALA A 383 4.67 -21.23 -32.62
N ALA A 384 5.06 -19.97 -32.88
CA ALA A 384 4.94 -18.89 -31.89
C ALA A 384 3.48 -18.55 -31.60
N GLN A 385 2.60 -18.47 -32.61
CA GLN A 385 1.18 -18.19 -32.43
C GLN A 385 0.47 -19.34 -31.69
N MET A 386 0.77 -20.59 -32.05
CA MET A 386 0.26 -21.78 -31.35
C MET A 386 0.74 -21.84 -29.89
N GLY A 387 2.03 -21.53 -29.67
CA GLY A 387 2.62 -21.45 -28.35
C GLY A 387 2.00 -20.33 -27.51
N MET A 388 1.77 -19.15 -28.10
CA MET A 388 1.07 -18.05 -27.44
C MET A 388 -0.38 -18.42 -27.12
N GLY A 389 -1.13 -19.03 -28.05
CA GLY A 389 -2.50 -19.50 -27.79
C GLY A 389 -2.60 -20.55 -26.69
N PHE A 390 -1.55 -21.36 -26.48
CA PHE A 390 -1.49 -22.30 -25.38
C PHE A 390 -1.07 -21.66 -24.04
N VAL A 391 -0.10 -20.74 -24.06
CA VAL A 391 0.49 -20.16 -22.84
C VAL A 391 -0.33 -19.00 -22.28
N LEU A 392 -0.94 -18.19 -23.14
CA LEU A 392 -1.70 -17.00 -22.72
C LEU A 392 -2.82 -17.33 -21.74
N PRO A 393 -3.58 -18.44 -21.89
CA PRO A 393 -4.57 -18.82 -20.90
C PRO A 393 -4.01 -18.98 -19.49
N PHE A 394 -2.91 -19.72 -19.36
CA PHE A 394 -2.23 -19.87 -18.08
C PHE A 394 -1.70 -18.53 -17.56
N ALA A 395 -1.20 -17.67 -18.43
CA ALA A 395 -0.77 -16.32 -18.07
C ALA A 395 -1.94 -15.48 -17.52
N LEU A 396 -3.14 -15.59 -18.12
CA LEU A 396 -4.35 -14.89 -17.69
C LEU A 396 -4.86 -15.37 -16.33
N THR A 397 -4.53 -16.59 -15.89
CA THR A 397 -4.86 -17.02 -14.52
C THR A 397 -4.17 -16.17 -13.45
N PHE A 398 -2.96 -15.65 -13.72
CA PHE A 398 -2.22 -14.81 -12.78
C PHE A 398 -2.84 -13.43 -12.57
N VAL A 399 -3.82 -13.04 -13.41
CA VAL A 399 -4.58 -11.79 -13.26
C VAL A 399 -5.34 -11.74 -11.94
N ALA A 400 -5.66 -12.91 -11.35
CA ALA A 400 -6.27 -13.00 -10.04
C ALA A 400 -5.46 -12.27 -8.94
N ILE A 401 -4.13 -12.34 -8.99
CA ILE A 401 -3.24 -11.76 -7.97
C ILE A 401 -3.31 -10.22 -7.93
N PRO A 402 -3.05 -9.49 -9.04
CA PRO A 402 -3.22 -8.04 -9.06
C PRO A 402 -4.69 -7.65 -8.91
N LEU A 403 -5.65 -8.46 -9.37
CA LEU A 403 -7.08 -8.18 -9.18
C LEU A 403 -7.48 -8.15 -7.70
N GLU A 404 -7.00 -9.07 -6.86
CA GLU A 404 -7.20 -9.03 -5.41
C GLU A 404 -6.62 -7.76 -4.79
N SER A 405 -5.35 -7.48 -5.08
CA SER A 405 -4.68 -6.26 -4.60
C SER A 405 -5.41 -5.00 -5.04
N PHE A 406 -5.93 -4.99 -6.27
CA PHE A 406 -6.70 -3.90 -6.84
C PHE A 406 -8.04 -3.74 -6.14
N ILE A 407 -8.80 -4.81 -5.88
CA ILE A 407 -10.10 -4.72 -5.21
C ILE A 407 -9.96 -4.18 -3.78
N HIS A 408 -8.96 -4.64 -3.02
CA HIS A 408 -8.70 -4.15 -1.66
C HIS A 408 -8.32 -2.67 -1.66
N SER A 409 -7.39 -2.27 -2.53
CA SER A 409 -6.94 -0.88 -2.61
C SER A 409 -7.99 0.06 -3.22
N LEU A 410 -8.77 -0.42 -4.20
CA LEU A 410 -9.87 0.30 -4.84
C LEU A 410 -10.93 0.70 -3.82
N ARG A 411 -11.29 -0.16 -2.87
CA ARG A 411 -12.23 0.18 -1.80
C ARG A 411 -11.77 1.41 -1.02
N THR A 412 -10.50 1.43 -0.61
CA THR A 412 -9.91 2.54 0.15
C THR A 412 -9.85 3.81 -0.68
N VAL A 413 -9.39 3.73 -1.94
CA VAL A 413 -9.31 4.87 -2.85
C VAL A 413 -10.70 5.43 -3.18
N LEU A 414 -11.69 4.59 -3.49
CA LEU A 414 -13.08 4.99 -3.68
C LEU A 414 -13.64 5.66 -2.43
N GLY A 415 -13.32 5.16 -1.24
CA GLY A 415 -13.71 5.80 0.01
C GLY A 415 -13.20 7.24 0.13
N ILE A 416 -11.92 7.47 -0.21
CA ILE A 416 -11.31 8.81 -0.18
C ILE A 416 -11.93 9.72 -1.26
N VAL A 417 -12.06 9.21 -2.48
CA VAL A 417 -12.65 9.94 -3.62
C VAL A 417 -14.10 10.31 -3.35
N PHE A 418 -14.90 9.40 -2.78
CA PHE A 418 -16.30 9.64 -2.48
C PHE A 418 -16.49 10.68 -1.37
N VAL A 419 -15.61 10.71 -0.35
CA VAL A 419 -15.57 11.79 0.64
C VAL A 419 -15.27 13.14 -0.05
N GLY A 420 -14.28 13.17 -0.95
CA GLY A 420 -13.95 14.36 -1.75
C GLY A 420 -15.12 14.83 -2.62
N PHE A 421 -15.80 13.89 -3.29
CA PHE A 421 -16.98 14.13 -4.11
C PHE A 421 -18.10 14.77 -3.29
N LEU A 422 -18.41 14.25 -2.11
CA LEU A 422 -19.43 14.82 -1.22
C LEU A 422 -19.08 16.26 -0.79
N TYR A 423 -17.81 16.54 -0.49
CA TYR A 423 -17.36 17.90 -0.19
C TYR A 423 -17.48 18.84 -1.40
N LEU A 424 -17.15 18.36 -2.60
CA LEU A 424 -17.29 19.11 -3.84
C LEU A 424 -18.76 19.41 -4.14
N SER A 425 -19.63 18.39 -4.07
CA SER A 425 -21.08 18.56 -4.22
C SER A 425 -21.64 19.54 -3.18
N ALA A 426 -21.20 19.46 -1.92
CA ALA A 426 -21.59 20.42 -0.89
C ALA A 426 -21.15 21.86 -1.22
N GLY A 427 -19.95 22.02 -1.78
CA GLY A 427 -19.44 23.29 -2.31
C GLY A 427 -20.31 23.83 -3.45
N LEU A 428 -20.64 22.99 -4.43
CA LEU A 428 -21.51 23.33 -5.56
C LEU A 428 -22.91 23.74 -5.11
N LEU A 429 -23.51 23.02 -4.17
CA LEU A 429 -24.81 23.40 -3.60
C LEU A 429 -24.74 24.77 -2.92
N ARG A 430 -23.69 25.05 -2.13
CA ARG A 430 -23.52 26.36 -1.50
C ARG A 430 -23.34 27.47 -2.54
N PHE A 431 -22.63 27.20 -3.63
CA PHE A 431 -22.45 28.13 -4.74
C PHE A 431 -23.77 28.39 -5.48
N LEU A 432 -24.54 27.34 -5.82
CA LEU A 432 -25.88 27.46 -6.41
C LEU A 432 -26.84 28.23 -5.50
N GLY A 433 -26.76 28.02 -4.19
CA GLY A 433 -27.48 28.84 -3.20
C GLY A 433 -27.18 30.32 -3.39
N ASN A 434 -25.91 30.70 -3.38
CA ASN A 434 -25.49 32.09 -3.58
C ASN A 434 -25.99 32.65 -4.92
N ILE A 435 -25.87 31.88 -6.02
CA ILE A 435 -26.40 32.27 -7.33
C ILE A 435 -27.90 32.52 -7.27
N SER A 436 -28.67 31.62 -6.66
CA SER A 436 -30.13 31.76 -6.56
C SER A 436 -30.51 33.07 -5.85
N ARG A 437 -29.79 33.44 -4.78
CA ARG A 437 -30.02 34.69 -4.07
C ARG A 437 -29.70 35.93 -4.92
N TYR A 438 -28.61 35.93 -5.69
CA TYR A 438 -28.26 37.04 -6.57
C TYR A 438 -29.15 37.10 -7.81
N SER A 439 -29.51 35.95 -8.38
CA SER A 439 -30.43 35.81 -9.50
C SER A 439 -31.82 36.34 -9.13
N GLY A 440 -32.33 36.05 -7.93
CA GLY A 440 -33.59 36.63 -7.46
C GLY A 440 -33.56 38.16 -7.43
N LYS A 441 -32.47 38.77 -6.95
CA LYS A 441 -32.30 40.23 -6.99
C LYS A 441 -32.14 40.77 -8.42
N SER A 442 -31.42 40.05 -9.27
CA SER A 442 -31.23 40.43 -10.67
C SER A 442 -32.54 40.34 -11.46
N LEU A 443 -33.38 39.32 -11.22
CA LEU A 443 -34.69 39.19 -11.85
C LEU A 443 -35.60 40.36 -11.47
N VAL A 444 -35.55 40.79 -10.20
CA VAL A 444 -36.28 41.99 -9.77
C VAL A 444 -35.80 43.23 -10.52
N ASN A 445 -34.49 43.42 -10.67
CA ASN A 445 -33.95 44.56 -11.43
C ASN A 445 -34.31 44.49 -12.94
N ILE A 446 -34.33 43.30 -13.54
CA ILE A 446 -34.73 43.11 -14.95
C ILE A 446 -36.24 43.35 -15.10
N TYR A 447 -37.05 42.91 -14.14
CA TYR A 447 -38.49 43.17 -14.10
C TYR A 447 -38.76 44.68 -13.99
N ASP A 448 -38.04 45.39 -13.12
CA ASP A 448 -38.11 46.86 -13.02
C ASP A 448 -37.64 47.56 -14.32
N LEU A 449 -36.67 47.02 -15.06
CA LEU A 449 -36.23 47.56 -16.37
C LEU A 449 -37.33 47.49 -17.43
N VAL A 450 -38.09 46.38 -17.46
CA VAL A 450 -39.20 46.19 -18.42
C VAL A 450 -40.37 47.16 -18.13
N ILE A 451 -40.55 47.55 -16.86
CA ILE A 451 -41.60 48.49 -16.42
C ILE A 451 -41.09 49.94 -16.40
N PHE A 452 -39.87 50.22 -16.89
CA PHE A 452 -39.27 51.55 -16.81
C PHE A 452 -39.99 52.63 -17.65
N LEU A 453 -40.65 52.25 -18.76
CA LEU A 453 -41.34 53.18 -19.67
C LEU A 453 -42.53 53.93 -19.00
N PRO A 454 -43.48 53.24 -18.33
CA PRO A 454 -44.53 53.92 -17.54
C PRO A 454 -44.00 54.64 -16.29
N LEU A 455 -42.98 54.08 -15.62
CA LEU A 455 -42.41 54.64 -14.40
C LEU A 455 -41.68 55.98 -14.64
N TRP A 456 -41.09 56.18 -15.82
CA TRP A 456 -40.52 57.47 -16.20
C TRP A 456 -41.61 58.53 -16.37
N VAL A 457 -42.74 58.19 -17.00
CA VAL A 457 -43.89 59.10 -17.13
C VAL A 457 -44.47 59.46 -15.76
N GLU A 458 -44.65 58.47 -14.87
CA GLU A 458 -45.14 58.70 -13.51
C GLU A 458 -44.15 59.55 -12.67
N ARG A 459 -42.85 59.25 -12.70
CA ARG A 459 -41.86 60.05 -11.96
C ARG A 459 -41.73 61.47 -12.48
N THR A 460 -41.88 61.71 -13.77
CA THR A 460 -41.82 63.07 -14.34
C THR A 460 -43.08 63.89 -13.97
N ILE A 461 -44.22 63.23 -13.78
CA ILE A 461 -45.47 63.85 -13.31
C ILE A 461 -45.43 64.09 -11.79
N VAL A 462 -44.93 63.13 -11.00
CA VAL A 462 -44.79 63.27 -9.53
C VAL A 462 -43.68 64.25 -9.16
N ALA A 463 -42.56 64.29 -9.90
CA ALA A 463 -41.51 65.30 -9.71
C ALA A 463 -42.01 66.73 -10.03
N ARG A 464 -42.94 66.89 -10.98
CA ARG A 464 -43.65 68.17 -11.21
C ARG A 464 -44.58 68.53 -10.04
N ASN A 465 -45.13 67.53 -9.34
CA ASN A 465 -46.01 67.75 -8.19
C ASN A 465 -45.25 68.02 -6.89
N SER A 466 -44.01 67.55 -6.74
CA SER A 466 -43.16 67.86 -5.56
C SER A 466 -42.47 69.22 -5.64
N ILE A 467 -42.27 69.79 -6.84
CA ILE A 467 -41.79 71.18 -7.01
C ILE A 467 -42.87 72.21 -6.59
N GLY A 468 -44.14 71.78 -6.45
CA GLY A 468 -45.25 72.63 -6.01
C GLY A 468 -45.55 72.62 -4.50
N VAL A 469 -44.78 71.89 -3.67
CA VAL A 469 -45.06 71.76 -2.22
C VAL A 469 -43.98 72.40 -1.34
N GLU A 470 -42.81 72.76 -1.88
CA GLU A 470 -41.74 73.41 -1.09
C GLU A 470 -41.88 74.95 -0.94
N THR A 471 -42.83 75.60 -1.62
CA THR A 471 -43.08 77.05 -1.44
C THR A 471 -44.15 77.38 -0.39
N GLY A 472 -44.78 76.37 0.25
CA GLY A 472 -45.86 76.57 1.24
C GLY A 472 -45.51 76.31 2.70
N VAL A 473 -44.37 75.68 3.01
CA VAL A 473 -44.00 75.27 4.39
C VAL A 473 -42.79 76.04 4.95
N ALA A 474 -42.17 76.91 4.14
CA ALA A 474 -41.02 77.73 4.55
C ALA A 474 -41.40 79.00 5.36
N ALA A 475 -42.69 79.31 5.56
CA ALA A 475 -43.14 80.53 6.24
C ALA A 475 -43.66 80.33 7.68
N GLU A 476 -43.80 79.10 8.17
CA GLU A 476 -44.44 78.85 9.49
C GLU A 476 -43.50 78.25 10.56
N ASN A 477 -42.22 78.03 10.27
CA ASN A 477 -41.25 77.49 11.24
C ASN A 477 -40.08 78.42 11.58
N MET A 478 -40.18 79.73 11.27
CA MET A 478 -39.14 80.71 11.62
C MET A 478 -39.42 81.50 12.92
N THR A 479 -40.48 81.14 13.65
CA THR A 479 -40.81 81.78 14.94
C THR A 479 -41.31 80.78 15.99
N ALA A 480 -40.60 79.66 16.17
CA ALA A 480 -40.77 78.86 17.38
C ALA A 480 -39.49 78.09 17.73
N PHE A 481 -38.94 78.44 18.89
CA PHE A 481 -38.22 77.52 19.77
C PHE A 481 -36.74 77.24 19.47
N ASP A 482 -36.00 78.33 19.46
CA ASP A 482 -34.67 78.43 20.08
C ASP A 482 -34.77 78.08 21.58
N SER A 483 -34.82 76.78 21.91
CA SER A 483 -34.46 76.23 23.23
C SER A 483 -34.64 74.70 23.29
N ASN A 484 -33.71 73.93 22.72
CA ASN A 484 -33.30 72.62 23.27
C ASN A 484 -32.14 71.96 22.47
N SER A 485 -31.00 72.65 22.34
CA SER A 485 -29.74 72.01 21.92
C SER A 485 -28.79 71.86 23.10
N SER A 486 -29.28 71.33 24.23
CA SER A 486 -28.46 71.10 25.43
C SER A 486 -29.07 70.06 26.38
N LYS A 487 -29.34 68.84 25.90
CA LYS A 487 -29.46 67.61 26.73
C LYS A 487 -29.86 66.41 25.86
N GLU A 488 -28.84 65.66 25.42
CA GLU A 488 -28.83 64.19 25.27
C GLU A 488 -27.59 63.72 24.49
N GLN A 489 -26.49 64.45 24.67
CA GLN A 489 -25.15 63.98 24.34
C GLN A 489 -24.49 63.48 25.62
N ASN A 490 -25.11 62.51 26.32
CA ASN A 490 -24.50 61.93 27.53
C ASN A 490 -24.76 60.45 27.85
N ASP A 491 -25.46 59.67 27.02
CA ASP A 491 -25.78 58.25 27.34
C ASP A 491 -25.14 57.16 26.46
N SER A 492 -24.27 57.50 25.50
CA SER A 492 -23.60 56.48 24.66
C SER A 492 -22.13 56.21 25.03
N LYS A 493 -21.52 57.00 25.92
CA LYS A 493 -20.13 56.81 26.37
C LYS A 493 -19.97 56.02 27.68
N ALA A 494 -21.06 55.55 28.29
CA ALA A 494 -21.02 54.82 29.57
C ALA A 494 -21.06 53.28 29.45
N SER A 495 -21.35 52.69 28.29
CA SER A 495 -21.49 51.22 28.16
C SER A 495 -20.24 50.48 27.65
N THR A 496 -19.23 51.18 27.13
CA THR A 496 -18.03 50.54 26.53
C THR A 496 -16.84 50.44 27.49
N LYS A 497 -16.88 51.08 28.67
CA LYS A 497 -15.77 51.08 29.64
C LYS A 497 -15.88 50.03 30.76
N LYS A 498 -16.99 49.27 30.84
CA LYS A 498 -17.27 48.35 31.95
C LYS A 498 -17.13 46.85 31.62
N ARG A 499 -16.71 46.49 30.41
CA ARG A 499 -16.45 45.07 30.04
C ARG A 499 -14.99 44.77 29.69
N MET A 500 -14.10 45.65 30.15
CA MET A 500 -12.64 45.50 30.16
C MET A 500 -12.14 45.39 31.61
N SER A 501 -12.77 44.52 32.41
CA SER A 501 -12.31 44.15 33.76
C SER A 501 -13.08 42.93 34.27
N ARG A 502 -12.83 41.76 33.69
CA ARG A 502 -12.94 40.46 34.40
C ARG A 502 -12.30 39.34 33.59
N LYS A 503 -11.32 38.69 34.22
CA LYS A 503 -10.64 37.43 33.87
C LYS A 503 -9.47 37.49 32.88
N VAL A 504 -8.35 37.99 33.38
CA VAL A 504 -7.05 37.31 33.29
C VAL A 504 -6.84 36.58 34.63
N VAL A 505 -6.74 35.24 34.66
CA VAL A 505 -5.99 34.47 35.69
C VAL A 505 -5.67 33.06 35.14
N THR A 506 -4.36 32.73 35.10
CA THR A 506 -3.68 31.41 35.04
C THR A 506 -3.79 30.55 33.77
N LYS A 507 -2.75 29.88 33.25
CA LYS A 507 -1.46 29.46 33.81
C LYS A 507 -0.47 29.19 32.66
N LYS A 508 0.74 29.74 32.74
CA LYS A 508 1.93 29.39 31.96
C LYS A 508 2.92 28.84 32.98
N THR A 509 3.40 27.62 32.81
CA THR A 509 4.52 27.09 33.61
C THR A 509 5.57 26.50 32.67
N VAL A 510 6.74 27.10 32.79
CA VAL A 510 8.06 26.70 32.31
C VAL A 510 8.56 25.51 33.12
N LYS A 511 9.34 24.61 32.52
CA LYS A 511 10.45 23.95 33.21
C LYS A 511 11.60 23.71 32.23
N LYS A 512 12.80 24.05 32.68
CA LYS A 512 14.11 24.04 32.02
C LYS A 512 15.08 23.24 32.92
N GLY A 513 16.09 22.61 32.32
CA GLY A 513 17.25 21.95 32.97
C GLY A 513 17.09 20.42 33.03
N ASP A 514 18.06 19.58 32.65
CA ASP A 514 19.51 19.79 32.53
C ASP A 514 20.15 18.68 31.66
N ASP A 515 21.46 18.83 31.45
CA ASP A 515 22.48 17.85 31.04
C ASP A 515 23.10 17.95 29.63
N SER A 516 24.22 18.67 29.66
CA SER A 516 25.47 18.48 28.93
C SER A 516 25.80 17.04 28.51
N SER A 517 26.34 16.88 27.30
CA SER A 517 27.77 16.60 27.07
C SER A 517 28.00 16.07 25.64
N LEU A 518 29.01 16.63 24.96
CA LEU A 518 29.98 15.97 24.04
C LEU A 518 29.37 15.24 22.81
N THR A 519 29.80 15.39 21.56
CA THR A 519 31.18 15.49 21.06
C THR A 519 31.13 15.79 19.55
N GLN A 520 31.96 16.76 19.13
CA GLN A 520 32.81 16.81 17.93
C GLN A 520 32.36 16.18 16.59
N THR A 521 32.26 17.08 15.60
CA THR A 521 33.05 17.06 14.36
C THR A 521 34.03 15.90 14.16
N GLN A 522 33.90 15.18 13.04
CA GLN A 522 35.08 14.77 12.28
C GLN A 522 34.82 14.69 10.77
N GLU A 523 35.67 15.43 10.08
CA GLU A 523 36.03 15.38 8.67
C GLU A 523 36.87 14.13 8.34
N VAL A 524 36.76 13.67 7.07
CA VAL A 524 37.87 13.30 6.17
C VAL A 524 38.62 11.95 6.34
N LEU A 525 38.68 11.25 5.19
CA LEU A 525 39.66 10.25 4.67
C LEU A 525 39.87 8.91 5.42
N SER A 526 39.40 7.82 4.82
CA SER A 526 40.22 6.76 4.18
C SER A 526 39.34 5.81 3.36
#